data_AF-A0AA38WY03-F1
#
_entry.id   AF-A0AA38WY03-F1
#
_cell.length_a   1.000
_cell.length_b   1.000
_cell.length_c   1.000
_cell.angle_alpha   90.00
_cell.angle_beta   90.00
_cell.angle_gamma   90.00
#
_symmetry.space_group_name_H-M   'P 1'
#
loop_
_entity.id
_entity.type
_entity.pdbx_description
1 polymer ?
#
loop_
_entity_poly.entity_id
_entity_poly.type
_entity_poly.pdbx_seq_one_letter_code
_entity_poly.pdbx_strand_id
1 'polypeptide(L)'
;MYRSFKRTMNAAKKPKKIANRISKRCFRNKTTTISAKILVSGGVNKEKHGLNRLPPEVKNIIYKALPLNADRACLALTCKDQAAAYEALKTEKNKKGYDHIVPKRLTEIHRLQLLVRLKVDMPRSHRLCYSCVQFIDIKDPDNAGQWGGSEVRVSGGKATKQAMIEGPRCPLCISAKQLENAKHKDTYKKYLALADKVDLKK
;
A
#
# COMPACT_ATOMS: atom_id res chain seq x y z
N MET A 1 16.54 -32.53 -19.54
CA MET A 1 16.88 -31.53 -18.50
C MET A 1 16.70 -30.06 -18.92
N TYR A 2 17.13 -29.62 -20.11
CA TYR A 2 17.06 -28.20 -20.50
C TYR A 2 15.63 -27.61 -20.56
N ARG A 3 14.63 -28.37 -21.05
CA ARG A 3 13.23 -27.91 -21.14
C ARG A 3 12.57 -27.71 -19.76
N SER A 4 12.84 -28.59 -18.78
CA SER A 4 12.30 -28.43 -17.43
C SER A 4 12.95 -27.24 -16.70
N PHE A 5 14.25 -27.03 -16.92
CA PHE A 5 14.97 -25.86 -16.40
C PHE A 5 14.49 -24.53 -17.01
N LYS A 6 14.25 -24.48 -18.32
CA LYS A 6 13.70 -23.28 -18.98
C LYS A 6 12.29 -22.95 -18.48
N ARG A 7 11.49 -23.98 -18.17
CA ARG A 7 10.17 -23.81 -17.53
C ARG A 7 10.28 -23.27 -16.11
N THR A 8 11.16 -23.81 -15.26
CA THR A 8 11.36 -23.31 -13.89
C THR A 8 11.93 -21.89 -13.85
N MET A 9 12.87 -21.56 -14.74
CA MET A 9 13.40 -20.21 -14.90
C MET A 9 12.31 -19.22 -15.35
N ASN A 10 11.45 -19.61 -16.30
CA ASN A 10 10.32 -18.78 -16.73
C ASN A 10 9.29 -18.58 -15.60
N ALA A 11 9.01 -19.63 -14.81
CA ALA A 11 8.16 -19.53 -13.63
C ALA A 11 8.75 -18.57 -12.57
N ALA A 12 10.08 -18.54 -12.42
CA ALA A 12 10.78 -17.66 -11.49
C ALA A 12 10.88 -16.18 -11.95
N LYS A 13 10.62 -15.87 -13.24
CA LYS A 13 10.68 -14.49 -13.76
C LYS A 13 9.64 -13.57 -13.11
N LYS A 14 8.39 -14.04 -12.96
CA LYS A 14 7.31 -13.25 -12.34
C LYS A 14 7.65 -12.88 -10.87
N PRO A 15 7.98 -13.85 -9.99
CA PRO A 15 8.43 -13.55 -8.62
C PRO A 15 9.64 -12.62 -8.55
N LYS A 16 10.64 -12.79 -9.43
CA LYS A 16 11.83 -11.93 -9.50
C LYS A 16 11.46 -10.47 -9.87
N LYS A 17 10.55 -10.29 -10.83
CA LYS A 17 10.04 -8.96 -11.20
C LYS A 17 9.28 -8.31 -10.04
N ILE A 18 8.54 -9.10 -9.27
CA ILE A 18 7.80 -8.63 -8.09
C ILE A 18 8.77 -8.25 -6.96
N ALA A 19 9.78 -9.08 -6.67
CA ALA A 19 10.82 -8.76 -5.69
C ALA A 19 11.51 -7.42 -6.00
N ASN A 20 11.92 -7.24 -7.26
CA ASN A 20 12.52 -5.98 -7.73
C ASN A 20 11.55 -4.79 -7.65
N ARG A 21 10.25 -5.01 -7.85
CA ARG A 21 9.22 -3.97 -7.70
C ARG A 21 9.02 -3.62 -6.23
N ILE A 22 9.07 -4.59 -5.32
CA ILE A 22 8.93 -4.35 -3.86
C ILE A 22 10.11 -3.53 -3.35
N SER A 23 11.34 -3.90 -3.72
CA SER A 23 12.56 -3.20 -3.25
C SER A 23 12.71 -1.77 -3.77
N LYS A 24 12.03 -1.40 -4.86
CA LYS A 24 12.12 -0.07 -5.50
C LYS A 24 10.87 0.80 -5.32
N ARG A 25 9.94 0.45 -4.41
CA ARG A 25 8.69 1.21 -4.22
C ARG A 25 8.93 2.55 -3.55
N CYS A 26 8.66 3.62 -4.31
CA CYS A 26 8.51 4.98 -3.79
C CYS A 26 7.11 5.48 -4.17
N PHE A 27 6.22 5.64 -3.18
CA PHE A 27 4.89 6.22 -3.40
C PHE A 27 4.98 7.75 -3.28
N ARG A 28 4.80 8.46 -4.40
CA ARG A 28 4.71 9.94 -4.38
C ARG A 28 3.29 10.34 -4.01
N ASN A 29 3.15 11.21 -3.00
CA ASN A 29 1.90 11.91 -2.73
C ASN A 29 1.65 12.88 -3.88
N LYS A 30 0.77 12.52 -4.82
CA LYS A 30 0.16 13.54 -5.66
C LYS A 30 -0.81 14.32 -4.78
N THR A 31 -0.69 15.64 -4.78
CA THR A 31 -1.69 16.50 -4.14
C THR A 31 -3.01 16.25 -4.84
N THR A 32 -3.97 15.66 -4.12
CA THR A 32 -5.32 15.44 -4.63
C THR A 32 -6.01 16.80 -4.72
N THR A 33 -6.18 17.28 -5.95
CA THR A 33 -7.01 18.44 -6.25
C THR A 33 -8.46 17.97 -6.31
N ILE A 34 -9.32 18.52 -5.45
CA ILE A 34 -10.76 18.25 -5.51
C ILE A 34 -11.28 19.01 -6.71
N SER A 35 -11.98 18.33 -7.63
CA SER A 35 -12.51 19.00 -8.82
C SER A 35 -13.58 20.01 -8.43
N ALA A 36 -13.55 21.21 -9.00
CA ALA A 36 -14.54 22.26 -8.76
C ALA A 36 -16.00 21.79 -8.97
N LYS A 37 -16.21 20.79 -9.83
CA LYS A 37 -17.53 20.17 -10.07
C LYS A 37 -18.18 19.59 -8.79
N ILE A 38 -17.38 19.10 -7.84
CA ILE A 38 -17.88 18.54 -6.56
C ILE A 38 -18.39 19.63 -5.62
N LEU A 39 -17.81 20.84 -5.70
CA LEU A 39 -18.28 21.99 -4.94
C LEU A 39 -19.63 22.51 -5.48
N VAL A 40 -19.82 22.41 -6.80
CA VAL A 40 -20.99 22.96 -7.51
C VAL A 40 -22.18 21.99 -7.53
N SER A 41 -21.98 20.67 -7.70
CA SER A 41 -23.08 19.71 -7.89
C SER A 41 -24.03 19.63 -6.68
N GLY A 42 -25.32 19.91 -6.90
CA GLY A 42 -26.34 20.15 -5.85
C GLY A 42 -26.95 18.92 -5.17
N GLY A 43 -26.28 17.76 -5.14
CA GLY A 43 -26.96 16.49 -4.84
C GLY A 43 -26.23 15.51 -3.91
N VAL A 44 -25.30 15.95 -3.05
CA VAL A 44 -24.86 15.06 -1.97
C VAL A 44 -25.82 15.28 -0.82
N ASN A 45 -26.71 14.30 -0.60
CA ASN A 45 -27.61 14.29 0.54
C ASN A 45 -26.84 14.72 1.78
N LYS A 46 -27.30 15.80 2.44
CA LYS A 46 -26.85 16.17 3.78
C LYS A 46 -27.36 15.09 4.72
N GLU A 47 -26.79 13.89 4.66
CA GLU A 47 -26.95 12.91 5.72
C GLU A 47 -26.58 13.63 7.01
N LYS A 48 -27.38 13.42 8.05
CA LYS A 48 -27.28 14.07 9.37
C LYS A 48 -26.03 13.60 10.12
N HIS A 49 -24.86 13.65 9.50
CA HIS A 49 -23.59 13.30 10.10
C HIS A 49 -23.19 14.37 11.12
N GLY A 50 -22.86 13.94 12.33
CA GLY A 50 -22.46 14.83 13.44
C GLY A 50 -21.29 15.76 13.07
N LEU A 51 -20.40 15.30 12.18
CA LEU A 51 -19.25 16.08 11.68
C LEU A 51 -19.65 17.36 10.94
N ASN A 52 -20.82 17.41 10.31
CA ASN A 52 -21.27 18.60 9.58
C ASN A 52 -21.79 19.69 10.53
N ARG A 53 -22.27 19.30 11.72
CA ARG A 53 -22.79 20.22 12.76
C ARG A 53 -21.69 20.85 13.59
N LEU A 54 -20.46 20.37 13.47
CA LEU A 54 -19.34 20.90 14.25
C LEU A 54 -19.00 22.34 13.81
N PRO A 55 -18.60 23.19 14.76
CA PRO A 55 -18.02 24.50 14.47
C PRO A 55 -16.79 24.38 13.54
N PRO A 56 -16.52 25.39 12.70
CA PRO A 56 -15.39 25.37 11.76
C PRO A 56 -14.03 25.20 12.46
N GLU A 57 -13.87 25.70 13.68
CA GLU A 57 -12.66 25.56 14.48
C GLU A 57 -12.39 24.09 14.84
N VAL A 58 -13.43 23.38 15.27
CA VAL A 58 -13.34 21.96 15.62
C VAL A 58 -13.08 21.10 14.38
N LYS A 59 -13.73 21.42 13.26
CA LYS A 59 -13.45 20.78 11.96
C LYS A 59 -11.98 20.96 11.59
N ASN A 60 -11.42 22.16 11.74
CA ASN A 60 -10.02 22.43 11.46
C ASN A 60 -9.07 21.61 12.34
N ILE A 61 -9.38 21.42 13.63
CA ILE A 61 -8.61 20.55 14.53
C ILE A 61 -8.63 19.10 14.02
N ILE A 62 -9.81 18.59 13.64
CA ILE A 62 -9.95 17.22 13.10
C ILE A 62 -9.11 17.05 11.83
N TYR A 63 -9.20 17.99 10.89
CA TYR A 63 -8.39 17.94 9.68
C TYR A 63 -6.89 18.04 9.94
N LYS A 64 -6.47 18.84 10.92
CA LYS A 64 -5.06 18.96 11.33
C LYS A 64 -4.57 17.67 11.97
N ALA A 65 -5.40 17.00 12.76
CA ALA A 65 -5.11 15.71 13.39
C ALA A 65 -5.00 14.56 12.37
N LEU A 66 -5.63 14.66 11.19
CA LEU A 66 -5.47 13.67 10.13
C LEU A 66 -4.03 13.70 9.58
N PRO A 67 -3.28 12.58 9.65
CA PRO A 67 -1.84 12.57 9.33
C PRO A 67 -1.58 12.65 7.82
N LEU A 68 -2.49 12.14 6.99
CA LEU A 68 -2.29 12.03 5.55
C LEU A 68 -3.16 13.03 4.79
N ASN A 69 -2.57 13.67 3.77
CA ASN A 69 -3.35 14.48 2.82
C ASN A 69 -4.40 13.64 2.09
N ALA A 70 -4.15 12.33 1.90
CA ALA A 70 -5.14 11.42 1.33
C ALA A 70 -6.37 11.29 2.23
N ASP A 71 -6.18 11.09 3.53
CA ASP A 71 -7.28 11.01 4.51
C ASP A 71 -8.07 12.33 4.57
N ARG A 72 -7.35 13.46 4.55
CA ARG A 72 -7.97 14.79 4.48
C ARG A 72 -8.78 14.97 3.20
N ALA A 73 -8.24 14.56 2.06
CA ALA A 73 -8.95 14.63 0.78
C ALA A 73 -10.16 13.68 0.74
N CYS A 74 -10.06 12.46 1.31
CA CYS A 74 -11.19 11.55 1.45
C CYS A 74 -12.30 12.17 2.31
N LEU A 75 -11.96 12.78 3.45
CA LEU A 75 -12.93 13.49 4.28
C LEU A 75 -13.56 14.67 3.53
N ALA A 76 -12.76 15.41 2.78
CA ALA A 76 -13.23 16.54 1.97
C ALA A 76 -14.20 16.10 0.85
N LEU A 77 -14.09 14.88 0.33
CA LEU A 77 -15.00 14.35 -0.68
C LEU A 77 -16.37 13.92 -0.11
N THR A 78 -16.52 13.86 1.22
CA THR A 78 -17.79 13.40 1.84
C THR A 78 -18.92 14.42 1.72
N CYS A 79 -18.64 15.72 1.82
CA CYS A 79 -19.65 16.76 1.67
C CYS A 79 -19.04 18.11 1.28
N LYS A 80 -19.89 19.05 0.86
CA LYS A 80 -19.46 20.40 0.45
C LYS A 80 -18.82 21.19 1.59
N ASP A 81 -19.37 21.10 2.80
CA ASP A 81 -18.85 21.82 3.97
C ASP A 81 -17.45 21.32 4.35
N GLN A 82 -17.23 20.01 4.27
CA GLN A 82 -15.92 19.37 4.44
C GLN A 82 -14.95 19.78 3.32
N ALA A 83 -15.42 19.83 2.07
CA ALA A 83 -14.62 20.29 0.94
C ALA A 83 -14.13 21.75 1.09
N ALA A 84 -15.02 22.64 1.56
CA ALA A 84 -14.70 24.04 1.83
C ALA A 84 -13.67 24.18 2.96
N ALA A 85 -13.84 23.44 4.07
CA ALA A 85 -12.88 23.41 5.17
C ALA A 85 -11.49 22.93 4.72
N TYR A 86 -11.43 21.92 3.85
CA TYR A 86 -10.17 21.41 3.30
C TYR A 86 -9.44 22.42 2.41
N GLU A 87 -10.15 23.15 1.53
CA GLU A 87 -9.53 24.20 0.71
C GLU A 87 -9.08 25.40 1.56
N ALA A 88 -9.84 25.79 2.59
CA ALA A 88 -9.40 26.81 3.55
C ALA A 88 -8.11 26.41 4.30
N LEU A 89 -7.98 25.14 4.69
CA LEU A 89 -6.76 24.63 5.31
C LEU A 89 -5.58 24.53 4.34
N LYS A 90 -5.84 24.42 3.04
CA LYS A 90 -4.82 24.39 2.00
C LYS A 90 -4.26 25.79 1.73
N THR A 91 -5.08 26.83 1.82
CA THR A 91 -4.61 28.23 1.73
C THR A 91 -3.82 28.62 2.99
N GLU A 92 -4.16 28.08 4.16
CA GLU A 92 -3.40 28.26 5.41
C GLU A 92 -2.00 27.62 5.40
N LYS A 93 -1.73 26.60 4.55
CA LYS A 93 -0.45 25.87 4.49
C LYS A 93 0.78 26.71 4.11
N ASN A 94 0.60 28.00 3.80
CA ASN A 94 1.70 28.93 3.52
C ASN A 94 2.21 29.69 4.77
N LYS A 95 1.63 29.49 5.96
CA LYS A 95 2.13 30.09 7.21
C LYS A 95 2.90 29.04 8.04
N LYS A 96 4.08 29.40 8.54
CA LYS A 96 5.10 28.55 9.21
C LYS A 96 4.65 27.93 10.56
N GLY A 97 3.49 27.29 10.63
CA GLY A 97 2.89 26.82 11.89
C GLY A 97 2.07 25.54 11.76
N TYR A 98 2.43 24.64 10.84
CA TYR A 98 1.92 23.27 10.91
C TYR A 98 2.81 22.50 11.91
N ASP A 99 2.38 22.45 13.18
CA ASP A 99 3.06 21.70 14.26
C ASP A 99 3.04 20.18 14.06
N HIS A 100 2.44 19.71 12.97
CA HIS A 100 2.40 18.30 12.61
C HIS A 100 3.25 18.11 11.36
N ILE A 101 4.28 17.26 11.48
CA ILE A 101 5.12 16.82 10.36
C ILE A 101 4.21 16.10 9.36
N VAL A 102 3.66 16.83 8.40
CA VAL A 102 2.92 16.24 7.28
C VAL A 102 3.94 15.49 6.45
N PRO A 103 3.84 14.15 6.34
CA PRO A 103 4.84 13.37 5.62
C PRO A 103 4.83 13.77 4.13
N LYS A 104 5.91 14.40 3.67
CA LYS A 104 6.11 14.80 2.26
C LYS A 104 6.05 13.60 1.29
N ARG A 105 6.30 12.38 1.80
CA ARG A 105 6.23 11.11 1.06
C ARG A 105 5.34 10.12 1.81
N LEU A 106 4.48 9.39 1.09
CA LEU A 106 3.72 8.28 1.69
C LEU A 106 4.71 7.14 1.97
N THR A 107 4.89 6.79 3.24
CA THR A 107 5.62 5.58 3.59
C THR A 107 4.70 4.38 3.35
N GLU A 108 5.30 3.21 3.14
CA GLU A 108 4.53 1.97 2.99
C GLU A 108 3.65 1.69 4.23
N ILE A 109 4.08 2.17 5.40
CA ILE A 109 3.35 2.11 6.67
C ILE A 109 2.05 2.94 6.60
N HIS A 110 2.12 4.18 6.12
CA HIS A 110 0.95 5.04 5.98
C HIS A 110 -0.08 4.43 5.03
N ARG A 111 0.38 3.83 3.94
CA ARG A 111 -0.50 3.13 3.00
C ARG A 111 -1.12 1.89 3.64
N LEU A 112 -0.34 1.15 4.43
CA LEU A 112 -0.84 -0.01 5.16
C LEU A 112 -1.92 0.40 6.18
N GLN A 113 -1.74 1.49 6.92
CA GLN A 113 -2.73 2.00 7.87
C GLN A 113 -4.09 2.22 7.20
N LEU A 114 -4.11 2.83 6.02
CA LEU A 114 -5.34 3.06 5.26
C LEU A 114 -5.96 1.74 4.79
N LEU A 115 -5.16 0.84 4.20
CA LEU A 115 -5.69 -0.43 3.67
C LEU A 115 -6.21 -1.36 4.77
N VAL A 116 -5.60 -1.34 5.95
CA VAL A 116 -6.05 -2.13 7.09
C VAL A 116 -7.43 -1.66 7.56
N ARG A 117 -7.70 -0.35 7.54
CA ARG A 117 -9.03 0.21 7.86
C ARG A 117 -10.08 -0.22 6.82
N LEU A 118 -9.72 -0.17 5.53
CA LEU A 118 -10.60 -0.58 4.43
C LEU A 118 -10.83 -2.10 4.33
N LYS A 119 -10.18 -2.91 5.17
CA LYS A 119 -10.32 -4.38 5.13
C LYS A 119 -11.76 -4.83 5.35
N VAL A 120 -12.53 -4.12 6.18
CA VAL A 120 -13.92 -4.47 6.51
C VAL A 120 -14.84 -4.29 5.30
N ASP A 121 -14.57 -3.28 4.48
CA ASP A 121 -15.40 -2.92 3.32
C ASP A 121 -15.00 -3.68 2.05
N MET A 122 -13.85 -4.36 2.05
CA MET A 122 -13.36 -5.07 0.87
C MET A 122 -14.07 -6.41 0.67
N PRO A 123 -14.37 -6.80 -0.58
CA PRO A 123 -14.96 -8.09 -0.89
C PRO A 123 -14.13 -9.25 -0.34
N ARG A 124 -14.79 -10.32 0.12
CA ARG A 124 -14.13 -11.54 0.63
C ARG A 124 -13.22 -12.22 -0.41
N SER A 125 -13.38 -11.93 -1.69
CA SER A 125 -12.48 -12.37 -2.77
C SER A 125 -11.11 -11.70 -2.73
N HIS A 126 -10.95 -10.61 -1.97
CA HIS A 126 -9.72 -9.86 -1.87
C HIS A 126 -9.10 -10.01 -0.48
N ARG A 127 -7.78 -10.23 -0.45
CA ARG A 127 -7.02 -10.28 0.79
C ARG A 127 -5.89 -9.27 0.78
N LEU A 128 -5.71 -8.56 1.89
CA LEU A 128 -4.64 -7.59 2.04
C LEU A 128 -3.29 -8.29 2.23
N CYS A 129 -2.35 -8.06 1.32
CA CYS A 129 -0.95 -8.42 1.51
C CYS A 129 -0.22 -7.26 2.17
N TYR A 130 0.38 -7.50 3.34
CA TYR A 130 1.07 -6.49 4.15
C TYR A 130 2.46 -6.14 3.61
N SER A 131 3.15 -7.10 2.97
CA SER A 131 4.44 -6.84 2.32
C SER A 131 4.26 -6.11 0.98
N CYS A 132 3.27 -6.54 0.19
CA CYS A 132 2.93 -5.92 -1.07
C CYS A 132 2.01 -4.68 -0.86
N VAL A 133 1.59 -4.37 0.37
CA VAL A 133 0.68 -3.28 0.78
C VAL A 133 -0.50 -3.12 -0.19
N GLN A 134 -1.13 -4.20 -0.61
CA GLN A 134 -2.15 -4.19 -1.68
C GLN A 134 -3.21 -5.25 -1.38
N PHE A 135 -4.47 -4.96 -1.71
CA PHE A 135 -5.48 -5.99 -1.82
C PHE A 135 -5.20 -6.82 -3.08
N ILE A 136 -5.19 -8.13 -2.89
CA ILE A 136 -4.89 -9.11 -3.93
C ILE A 136 -6.16 -9.95 -4.11
N ASP A 137 -6.60 -10.09 -5.35
CA ASP A 137 -7.66 -11.03 -5.70
C ASP A 137 -7.15 -12.46 -5.52
N ILE A 138 -7.83 -13.20 -4.66
CA ILE A 138 -7.50 -14.59 -4.32
C ILE A 138 -7.92 -15.53 -5.45
N LYS A 139 -8.89 -15.13 -6.29
CA LYS A 139 -9.39 -15.95 -7.40
C LYS A 139 -8.50 -15.88 -8.65
N ASP A 140 -7.62 -14.89 -8.73
CA ASP A 140 -6.69 -14.76 -9.84
C ASP A 140 -5.70 -15.94 -9.85
N PRO A 141 -5.57 -16.67 -10.97
CA PRO A 141 -4.66 -17.82 -11.08
C PRO A 141 -3.19 -17.45 -10.83
N ASP A 142 -2.77 -16.21 -11.08
CA ASP A 142 -1.42 -15.74 -10.76
C ASP A 142 -1.16 -15.63 -9.25
N ASN A 143 -2.23 -15.55 -8.45
CA ASN A 143 -2.17 -15.50 -6.99
C ASN A 143 -2.52 -16.86 -6.36
N ALA A 144 -2.57 -17.93 -7.15
CA ALA A 144 -2.77 -19.28 -6.65
C ALA A 144 -1.60 -19.70 -5.74
N GLY A 145 -1.95 -20.27 -4.58
CA GLY A 145 -0.99 -20.83 -3.64
C GLY A 145 -1.26 -20.47 -2.18
N GLN A 146 -0.36 -20.93 -1.31
CA GLN A 146 -0.49 -20.72 0.12
C GLN A 146 -0.08 -19.29 0.50
N TRP A 147 -0.92 -18.62 1.27
CA TRP A 147 -0.60 -17.34 1.88
C TRP A 147 0.30 -17.54 3.10
N GLY A 148 1.22 -16.62 3.32
CA GLY A 148 2.20 -16.67 4.39
C GLY A 148 1.95 -15.59 5.44
N GLY A 149 2.68 -15.66 6.56
CA GLY A 149 2.45 -14.77 7.69
C GLY A 149 1.16 -15.08 8.43
N SER A 150 0.81 -14.27 9.43
CA SER A 150 -0.34 -14.52 10.29
C SER A 150 -1.17 -13.26 10.48
N GLU A 151 -2.49 -13.35 10.23
CA GLU A 151 -3.44 -12.30 10.59
C GLU A 151 -3.55 -12.12 12.10
N VAL A 152 -3.39 -13.21 12.86
CA VAL A 152 -3.51 -13.21 14.32
C VAL A 152 -2.39 -12.39 14.96
N ARG A 153 -1.16 -12.47 14.42
CA ARG A 153 0.00 -11.71 14.93
C ARG A 153 -0.11 -10.20 14.69
N VAL A 154 -0.92 -9.79 13.71
CA VAL A 154 -1.20 -8.38 13.40
C VAL A 154 -2.64 -7.99 13.74
N SER A 155 -3.28 -8.74 14.65
CA SER A 155 -4.65 -8.48 15.10
C SER A 155 -4.79 -7.09 15.74
N GLY A 156 -5.99 -6.52 15.65
CA GLY A 156 -6.28 -5.15 16.11
C GLY A 156 -5.87 -4.04 15.14
N GLY A 157 -5.66 -4.34 13.86
CA GLY A 157 -5.40 -3.33 12.84
C GLY A 157 -4.01 -2.70 12.93
N LYS A 158 -3.03 -3.42 13.52
CA LYS A 158 -1.65 -2.95 13.63
C LYS A 158 -1.05 -2.76 12.24
N ALA A 159 -0.69 -1.52 11.93
CA ALA A 159 -0.03 -1.14 10.68
C ALA A 159 1.33 -0.50 11.01
N THR A 160 2.23 -1.33 11.54
CA THR A 160 3.61 -0.97 11.90
C THR A 160 4.61 -1.62 10.93
N LYS A 161 5.89 -1.23 11.00
CA LYS A 161 6.96 -1.93 10.25
C LYS A 161 6.99 -3.43 10.59
N GLN A 162 6.80 -3.78 11.85
CA GLN A 162 6.75 -5.19 12.27
C GLN A 162 5.58 -5.93 11.63
N ALA A 163 4.41 -5.29 11.54
CA ALA A 163 3.25 -5.87 10.88
C ALA A 163 3.49 -6.13 9.39
N MET A 164 4.29 -5.31 8.71
CA MET A 164 4.68 -5.56 7.32
C MET A 164 5.51 -6.84 7.14
N ILE A 165 6.25 -7.24 8.17
CA ILE A 165 7.11 -8.43 8.16
C ILE A 165 6.31 -9.68 8.53
N GLU A 166 5.51 -9.60 9.59
CA GLU A 166 4.81 -10.74 10.19
C GLU A 166 3.42 -10.99 9.63
N GLY A 167 2.79 -9.94 9.10
CA GLY A 167 1.43 -9.97 8.59
C GLY A 167 1.27 -10.82 7.32
N PRO A 168 0.03 -10.92 6.82
CA PRO A 168 -0.31 -11.70 5.64
C PRO A 168 0.51 -11.34 4.41
N ARG A 169 0.98 -12.37 3.70
CA ARG A 169 1.79 -12.24 2.49
C ARG A 169 1.20 -13.10 1.38
N CYS A 170 1.01 -12.51 0.21
CA CYS A 170 0.51 -13.23 -0.95
C CYS A 170 1.54 -14.26 -1.44
N PRO A 171 1.10 -15.30 -2.17
CA PRO A 171 1.98 -16.38 -2.64
C PRO A 171 3.19 -15.87 -3.44
N LEU A 172 3.00 -14.84 -4.26
CA LEU A 172 4.08 -14.21 -5.03
C LEU A 172 5.13 -13.55 -4.13
N CYS A 173 4.69 -12.84 -3.08
CA CYS A 173 5.56 -12.21 -2.07
C CYS A 173 6.35 -13.32 -1.30
N ILE A 174 5.80 -14.52 -1.10
CA ILE A 174 6.50 -15.67 -0.49
C ILE A 174 7.55 -16.27 -1.44
N SER A 175 7.15 -16.57 -2.67
CA SER A 175 8.04 -17.14 -3.70
C SER A 175 9.22 -16.22 -3.98
N ALA A 176 8.99 -14.90 -3.98
CA ALA A 176 10.05 -13.91 -4.07
C ALA A 176 11.07 -14.04 -2.93
N LYS A 177 10.61 -14.14 -1.67
CA LYS A 177 11.49 -14.31 -0.51
C LYS A 177 12.26 -15.63 -0.54
N GLN A 178 11.62 -16.72 -0.98
CA GLN A 178 12.28 -18.01 -1.15
C GLN A 178 13.38 -17.96 -2.21
N LEU A 179 13.15 -17.26 -3.33
CA LEU A 179 14.17 -17.04 -4.36
C LEU A 179 15.33 -16.20 -3.85
N GLU A 180 15.08 -15.14 -3.08
CA GLU A 180 16.15 -14.36 -2.46
C GLU A 180 16.96 -15.21 -1.47
N ASN A 181 16.31 -15.95 -0.59
CA ASN A 181 16.99 -16.86 0.34
C ASN A 181 17.82 -17.92 -0.40
N ALA A 182 17.31 -18.44 -1.52
CA ALA A 182 18.03 -19.39 -2.36
C ALA A 182 19.30 -18.79 -2.97
N LYS A 183 19.31 -17.50 -3.35
CA LYS A 183 20.51 -16.83 -3.87
C LYS A 183 21.66 -16.80 -2.86
N HIS A 184 21.34 -16.72 -1.57
CA HIS A 184 22.33 -16.62 -0.51
C HIS A 184 22.86 -17.97 -0.03
N LYS A 185 22.23 -19.09 -0.41
CA LYS A 185 22.75 -20.42 -0.09
C LYS A 185 24.06 -20.67 -0.83
N ASP A 186 25.06 -21.20 -0.13
CA ASP A 186 26.38 -21.48 -0.71
C ASP A 186 26.31 -22.46 -1.87
N THR A 187 25.32 -23.34 -1.88
CA THR A 187 25.04 -24.22 -3.03
C THR A 187 24.70 -23.45 -4.29
N TYR A 188 23.91 -22.37 -4.20
CA TYR A 188 23.58 -21.53 -5.35
C TYR A 188 24.79 -20.74 -5.87
N LYS A 189 25.64 -20.23 -4.96
CA LYS A 189 26.91 -19.58 -5.33
C LYS A 189 27.88 -20.55 -6.00
N LYS A 190 28.03 -21.77 -5.45
CA LYS A 190 28.84 -22.84 -6.03
C LYS A 190 28.32 -23.25 -7.41
N TYR A 191 27.00 -23.30 -7.60
CA TYR A 191 26.39 -23.61 -8.89
C TYR A 191 26.55 -22.49 -9.92
N LEU A 192 26.42 -21.21 -9.54
CA LEU A 192 26.73 -20.10 -10.45
C LEU A 192 28.20 -20.11 -10.87
N ALA A 193 29.12 -20.33 -9.92
CA ALA A 193 30.55 -20.45 -10.23
C ALA A 193 30.87 -21.66 -11.13
N LEU A 194 30.11 -22.76 -11.02
CA LEU A 194 30.21 -23.89 -11.94
C LEU A 194 29.60 -23.57 -13.32
N ALA A 195 28.50 -22.84 -13.38
CA ALA A 195 27.86 -22.43 -14.63
C ALA A 195 28.75 -21.45 -15.41
N ASP A 196 29.37 -20.47 -14.74
CA ASP A 196 30.33 -19.54 -15.36
C ASP A 196 31.59 -20.25 -15.87
N LYS A 197 31.98 -21.38 -15.24
CA LYS A 197 33.05 -22.26 -15.74
C LYS A 197 32.64 -23.10 -16.95
N VAL A 198 31.34 -23.29 -17.16
CA VAL A 198 30.75 -24.09 -18.25
C VAL A 198 30.23 -23.20 -19.39
N ASP A 199 30.33 -21.86 -19.27
CA ASP A 199 30.17 -20.92 -20.39
C ASP A 199 31.32 -21.15 -21.39
N LEU A 200 31.13 -22.20 -22.18
CA LEU A 200 31.82 -22.45 -23.42
C LEU A 200 31.50 -21.26 -24.32
N LYS A 201 32.46 -20.33 -24.41
CA LYS A 201 32.61 -19.48 -25.59
C LYS A 201 32.48 -20.39 -26.82
N LYS A 202 31.37 -20.26 -27.53
CA LYS A 202 31.24 -20.50 -28.95
C LYS A 202 30.59 -19.26 -29.55
#